data_AF-A0A850LZ31-F1
#
_entry.id   AF-A0A850LZ31-F1
#
_cell.length_a   1.000
_cell.length_b   1.000
_cell.length_c   1.000
_cell.angle_alpha   90.00
_cell.angle_beta   90.00
_cell.angle_gamma   90.00
#
_symmetry.space_group_name_H-M   'P 1'
#
loop_
_entity.id
_entity.type
_entity.pdbx_description
1 polymer ?
#
loop_
_entity_poly.entity_id
_entity_poly.type
_entity_poly.pdbx_seq_one_letter_code
_entity_poly.pdbx_strand_id
1 'polypeptide(L)' 'MVLPRFEEIKVGDEITPLVKEPLNRKMIREYGYASGDRNPIHMDDWAAWRTGLNGVIAHGLFFAAYMQQALTDWANSSE' A
#
# COMPACT_ATOMS: atom_id res chain seq x y z
N MET A 1 3.63 21.82 -7.09
CA MET A 1 4.18 20.98 -6.01
C MET A 1 5.53 21.56 -5.65
N VAL A 2 5.70 21.93 -4.39
CA VAL A 2 6.96 22.45 -3.86
C VAL A 2 7.46 21.40 -2.88
N LEU A 3 8.70 20.96 -3.10
CA LEU A 3 9.34 19.98 -2.23
C LEU A 3 9.83 20.70 -0.96
N PRO A 4 9.78 20.07 0.24
CA PRO A 4 10.42 20.62 1.42
C PRO A 4 11.89 20.87 1.10
N ARG A 5 12.42 22.01 1.55
CA ARG A 5 13.86 22.20 1.47
C ARG A 5 14.53 21.22 2.43
N PHE A 6 15.64 20.65 2.01
CA PHE A 6 16.34 19.64 2.83
C PHE A 6 16.72 20.18 4.22
N GLU A 7 17.02 21.48 4.29
CA GLU A 7 17.38 22.18 5.53
C GLU A 7 16.22 22.31 6.54
N GLU A 8 14.98 22.08 6.10
CA GLU A 8 13.77 22.19 6.93
C GLU A 8 13.38 20.86 7.58
N ILE A 9 13.92 19.75 7.09
CA ILE A 9 13.63 18.40 7.58
C ILE A 9 14.60 18.05 8.71
N LYS A 10 14.04 17.57 9.84
CA LYS A 10 14.81 17.18 11.02
C LYS A 10 14.55 15.73 11.39
N VAL A 11 15.56 15.09 11.98
CA VAL A 11 15.41 13.74 12.53
C VAL A 11 14.37 13.78 13.64
N GLY A 12 13.35 12.92 13.52
CA GLY A 12 12.23 12.86 14.44
C GLY A 12 10.97 13.54 13.90
N ASP A 13 11.02 14.23 12.77
CA ASP A 13 9.82 14.77 12.13
C ASP A 13 8.86 13.65 11.70
N GLU A 14 7.58 13.87 11.96
CA GLU A 14 6.51 12.99 11.50
C GLU A 14 6.02 13.44 10.12
N ILE A 15 5.69 12.48 9.26
CA ILE A 15 5.07 12.75 7.96
C ILE A 15 3.55 12.78 8.11
N THR A 16 2.88 13.52 7.21
CA THR A 16 1.42 13.57 7.18
C THR A 16 0.84 12.16 7.02
N PRO A 17 -0.02 11.69 7.94
CA PRO A 17 -0.59 10.35 7.84
C PRO A 17 -1.48 10.19 6.60
N LEU A 18 -1.26 9.12 5.84
CA LEU A 18 -2.17 8.70 4.77
C LEU A 18 -3.13 7.64 5.32
N VAL A 19 -4.39 8.04 5.55
CA VAL A 19 -5.44 7.11 5.96
C VAL A 19 -6.21 6.63 4.73
N LYS A 20 -6.38 5.31 4.61
CA LYS A 20 -7.17 4.66 3.57
C LYS A 20 -8.29 3.87 4.20
N GLU A 21 -9.39 3.74 3.46
CA GLU A 21 -10.45 2.79 3.81
C GLU A 21 -9.93 1.35 3.81
N PRO A 22 -10.56 0.44 4.58
CA PRO A 22 -10.21 -0.97 4.57
C PRO A 22 -10.20 -1.56 3.16
N LEU A 23 -9.16 -2.33 2.86
CA LEU A 23 -9.10 -3.07 1.61
C LEU A 23 -10.24 -4.08 1.56
N ASN A 24 -10.88 -4.17 0.39
CA ASN A 24 -11.90 -5.18 0.13
C ASN A 24 -11.44 -6.18 -0.94
N ARG A 25 -12.22 -7.24 -1.08
CA ARG A 25 -11.90 -8.37 -1.95
C ARG A 25 -11.76 -7.98 -3.43
N LYS A 26 -12.56 -7.01 -3.88
CA LYS A 26 -12.53 -6.47 -5.25
C LYS A 26 -11.21 -5.75 -5.52
N MET A 27 -10.78 -4.88 -4.61
CA MET A 27 -9.51 -4.13 -4.75
C MET A 27 -8.32 -5.08 -4.84
N ILE A 28 -8.24 -6.08 -3.96
CA ILE A 28 -7.14 -7.07 -3.97
C ILE A 28 -7.12 -7.82 -5.31
N ARG A 29 -8.29 -8.25 -5.79
CA ARG A 29 -8.40 -8.94 -7.07
C ARG A 29 -7.99 -8.05 -8.25
N GLU A 30 -8.45 -6.80 -8.28
CA GLU A 30 -8.12 -5.83 -9.33
C GLU A 30 -6.61 -5.55 -9.35
N TYR A 31 -5.99 -5.37 -8.19
CA TYR A 31 -4.53 -5.23 -8.09
C TYR A 31 -3.81 -6.46 -8.65
N GLY A 32 -4.26 -7.67 -8.32
CA GLY A 32 -3.66 -8.90 -8.87
C GLY A 32 -3.76 -9.00 -10.40
N TYR A 33 -4.85 -8.51 -11.00
CA TYR A 33 -4.97 -8.42 -12.45
C TYR A 33 -4.05 -7.36 -13.06
N ALA A 34 -3.96 -6.18 -12.43
CA ALA A 34 -3.20 -5.04 -12.93
C ALA A 34 -1.67 -5.23 -12.78
N SER A 35 -1.23 -5.74 -11.64
CA SER A 35 0.19 -6.02 -11.35
C SER A 35 0.71 -7.27 -12.06
N GLY A 36 -0.19 -8.16 -12.49
CA GLY A 36 0.16 -9.49 -13.00
C GLY A 36 0.43 -10.52 -11.90
N ASP A 37 0.47 -10.11 -10.62
CA ASP A 37 0.56 -11.03 -9.49
C ASP A 37 -0.80 -11.67 -9.21
N ARG A 38 -1.03 -12.78 -9.90
CA ARG A 38 -2.20 -13.63 -9.73
C ARG A 38 -1.93 -14.84 -8.83
N ASN A 39 -1.00 -14.72 -7.88
CA ASN A 39 -0.76 -15.78 -6.90
C ASN A 39 -2.08 -16.18 -6.22
N PRO A 40 -2.46 -17.48 -6.21
CA PRO A 40 -3.72 -17.94 -5.66
C PRO A 40 -4.01 -17.48 -4.23
N ILE A 41 -3.00 -17.25 -3.37
CA ILE A 41 -3.22 -16.74 -2.00
C ILE A 41 -3.87 -15.35 -1.96
N HIS A 42 -3.75 -14.60 -3.06
CA HIS A 42 -4.36 -13.28 -3.25
C HIS A 42 -5.66 -13.35 -4.04
N MET A 43 -6.07 -14.50 -4.55
CA MET A 43 -7.16 -14.62 -5.53
C MET A 43 -8.27 -15.54 -5.06
N ASP A 44 -7.94 -16.61 -4.33
CA ASP A 44 -8.85 -17.70 -3.99
C ASP A 44 -8.73 -18.10 -2.51
N ASP A 45 -9.85 -18.14 -1.78
CA ASP A 45 -9.86 -18.42 -0.33
C ASP A 45 -9.42 -19.86 -0.02
N TRP A 46 -9.79 -20.82 -0.86
CA TRP A 46 -9.39 -22.21 -0.63
C TRP A 46 -7.89 -22.42 -0.84
N ALA A 47 -7.31 -21.78 -1.85
CA ALA A 47 -5.87 -21.76 -2.04
C ALA A 47 -5.15 -21.11 -0.86
N ALA A 48 -5.66 -19.98 -0.34
CA ALA A 48 -5.10 -19.33 0.84
C ALA A 48 -5.20 -20.23 2.09
N TRP A 49 -6.34 -20.88 2.34
CA TRP A 49 -6.52 -21.81 3.46
C TRP A 49 -5.56 -22.99 3.41
N ARG A 50 -5.29 -23.55 2.22
CA ARG A 50 -4.30 -24.64 2.08
C ARG A 50 -2.87 -24.23 2.44
N THR A 51 -2.59 -22.92 2.52
CA THR A 51 -1.31 -22.38 2.97
C THR A 51 -1.31 -22.00 4.46
N GLY A 52 -2.39 -22.27 5.20
CA GLY A 52 -2.53 -21.93 6.61
C GLY A 52 -2.98 -20.49 6.89
N LEU A 53 -3.31 -19.72 5.85
CA LEU A 53 -3.92 -18.40 6.00
C LEU A 53 -5.41 -18.54 6.33
N ASN A 54 -6.04 -17.50 6.88
CA ASN A 54 -7.47 -17.49 7.21
C ASN A 54 -8.34 -16.87 6.11
N GLY A 55 -7.96 -17.09 4.85
CA GLY A 55 -8.60 -16.54 3.66
C GLY A 55 -7.64 -15.65 2.89
N VAL A 56 -8.15 -15.02 1.84
CA VAL A 56 -7.30 -14.22 0.96
C VAL A 56 -6.72 -12.99 1.68
N ILE A 57 -5.43 -12.79 1.45
CA ILE A 57 -4.68 -11.63 1.92
C ILE A 57 -4.37 -10.67 0.76
N ALA A 58 -4.20 -9.39 1.07
CA ALA A 58 -3.76 -8.41 0.11
C ALA A 58 -2.26 -8.59 -0.25
N HIS A 59 -1.87 -8.15 -1.44
CA HIS A 59 -0.48 -8.20 -1.90
C HIS A 59 0.41 -7.27 -1.06
N GLY A 60 1.63 -7.71 -0.73
CA GLY A 60 2.61 -6.86 -0.03
C GLY A 60 2.94 -5.58 -0.82
N LEU A 61 3.07 -5.69 -2.15
CA LEU A 61 3.33 -4.55 -3.02
C LEU A 61 2.13 -3.60 -3.16
N PHE A 62 0.91 -4.03 -2.83
CA PHE A 62 -0.22 -3.12 -2.71
C PHE A 62 0.03 -2.15 -1.54
N PHE A 63 0.36 -2.67 -0.35
CA PHE A 63 0.69 -1.83 0.79
C PHE A 63 1.90 -0.93 0.53
N ALA A 64 2.93 -1.46 -0.15
CA ALA A 64 4.09 -0.66 -0.55
C ALA A 64 3.70 0.54 -1.45
N ALA A 65 2.73 0.37 -2.35
CA ALA A 65 2.24 1.47 -3.17
C ALA A 65 1.58 2.58 -2.33
N TYR A 66 0.83 2.23 -1.28
CA TYR A 66 0.28 3.23 -0.35
C TYR A 66 1.35 3.92 0.49
N MET A 67 2.39 3.20 0.93
CA MET A 67 3.53 3.83 1.61
C MET A 67 4.27 4.81 0.68
N GLN A 68 4.49 4.41 -0.57
CA GLN A 68 5.11 5.28 -1.57
C GLN A 68 4.26 6.53 -1.84
N GLN A 69 2.93 6.36 -1.92
CA GLN A 69 2.01 7.49 -2.00
C GLN A 69 2.19 8.43 -0.80
N ALA A 70 2.13 7.92 0.43
CA ALA A 70 2.25 8.75 1.63
C ALA A 70 3.55 9.57 1.65
N LEU A 71 4.67 8.94 1.29
CA LEU A 71 5.97 9.59 1.21
C LEU A 71 6.02 10.64 0.11
N THR A 72 5.44 10.36 -1.06
CA THR A 72 5.42 11.30 -2.19
C THR A 72 4.49 12.47 -1.92
N ASP A 73 3.34 12.23 -1.29
CA ASP A 73 2.39 13.27 -0.90
C ASP A 73 3.04 14.21 0.14
N TRP A 74 3.69 13.66 1.17
CA TRP A 74 4.46 14.43 2.14
C TRP A 74 5.63 15.21 1.50
N ALA A 75 6.41 14.56 0.63
CA ALA A 75 7.50 15.23 -0.06
C ALA A 75 7.00 16.35 -0.99
N ASN A 76 5.72 16.40 -1.35
CA ASN A 76 5.15 17.44 -2.21
C ASN A 76 4.31 18.48 -1.46
N SER A 77 4.17 18.37 -0.14
CA SER A 77 3.22 19.17 0.67
C SER A 77 3.79 20.45 1.29
N SER A 78 4.99 20.87 0.92
CA SER A 78 5.66 21.99 1.60
C SER A 78 5.39 23.30 0.87
N GLU A 79 4.74 24.27 1.52
CA GLU A 79 4.60 25.67 1.06
C GLU A 79 5.75 26.55 1.58
#